data_AF-A0A0W8G5L3-F1
#
_entry.id   AF-A0A0W8G5L3-F1
#
_cell.length_a   1.000
_cell.length_b   1.000
_cell.length_c   1.000
_cell.angle_alpha   90.00
_cell.angle_beta   90.00
_cell.angle_gamma   90.00
#
_symmetry.space_group_name_H-M   'P 1'
#
loop_
_entity.id
_entity.type
_entity.pdbx_description
1 polymer ?
#
loop_
_entity_poly.entity_id
_entity_poly.type
_entity_poly.pdbx_seq_one_letter_code
_entity_poly.pdbx_strand_id
1 'polypeptide(L)'
;MREKGIEPIPDTRRTTRITDPRGAPRGTATQTGKDVKITDEKGRLTGRGRADETGDIRLSDPSGNFTGRVSPDGRGGFRTFDAMGRHTKTLTPDGQGGYRVYDASGHYQGRVKNK
;
A
#
# COMPACT_ATOMS: atom_id res chain seq x y z
N MET A 1 -23.57 2.14 -33.90
CA MET A 1 -23.17 2.92 -32.70
C MET A 1 -23.74 2.26 -31.46
N ARG A 2 -22.94 1.51 -30.68
CA ARG A 2 -23.14 1.20 -29.24
C ARG A 2 -21.80 0.74 -28.68
N GLU A 3 -20.98 1.69 -28.21
CA GLU A 3 -19.77 1.39 -27.45
C GLU A 3 -20.22 0.82 -26.09
N LYS A 4 -19.77 -0.40 -25.79
CA LYS A 4 -20.11 -1.12 -24.56
C LYS A 4 -19.54 -0.36 -23.36
N GLY A 5 -20.42 -0.09 -22.40
CA GLY A 5 -20.11 0.61 -21.16
C GLY A 5 -18.95 -0.05 -20.41
N ILE A 6 -18.04 0.78 -19.93
CA ILE A 6 -17.03 0.40 -18.95
C ILE A 6 -17.80 0.17 -17.65
N GLU A 7 -18.00 -1.09 -17.28
CA GLU A 7 -18.56 -1.44 -15.98
C GLU A 7 -17.64 -0.86 -14.89
N PRO A 8 -18.16 -0.08 -13.92
CA PRO A 8 -17.37 0.43 -12.82
C PRO A 8 -16.87 -0.76 -11.98
N ILE A 9 -15.54 -0.86 -11.86
CA ILE A 9 -14.83 -1.93 -11.16
C ILE A 9 -15.42 -2.09 -9.74
N PRO A 10 -15.87 -3.30 -9.35
CA PRO A 10 -16.68 -3.50 -8.15
C PRO A 10 -15.91 -3.17 -6.86
N ASP A 11 -16.67 -2.59 -5.91
CA ASP A 11 -16.37 -2.42 -4.49
C ASP A 11 -15.45 -3.52 -3.94
N THR A 12 -14.14 -3.26 -3.92
CA THR A 12 -13.13 -4.21 -3.41
C THR A 12 -12.41 -3.58 -2.25
N ARG A 13 -13.09 -3.57 -1.09
CA ARG A 13 -12.45 -3.22 0.17
C ARG A 13 -11.36 -4.26 0.48
N ARG A 14 -10.09 -3.88 0.31
CA ARG A 14 -8.94 -4.75 0.61
C ARG A 14 -8.35 -4.35 1.96
N THR A 15 -8.20 -5.31 2.86
CA THR A 15 -7.61 -5.05 4.17
C THR A 15 -6.28 -5.79 4.29
N THR A 16 -5.21 -5.05 4.44
CA THR A 16 -3.85 -5.56 4.57
C THR A 16 -3.34 -5.27 5.98
N ARG A 17 -2.89 -6.30 6.71
CA ARG A 17 -2.30 -6.10 8.04
C ARG A 17 -0.83 -5.70 7.89
N ILE A 18 -0.45 -4.57 8.49
CA ILE A 18 0.94 -4.11 8.52
C ILE A 18 1.58 -4.70 9.77
N THR A 19 2.64 -5.49 9.57
CA THR A 19 3.37 -6.18 10.65
C THR A 19 4.83 -5.72 10.64
N ASP A 20 5.39 -5.45 11.81
CA ASP A 20 6.80 -5.15 12.02
C ASP A 20 7.68 -6.39 11.73
N PRO A 21 8.97 -6.24 11.35
CA PRO A 21 9.91 -7.37 11.22
C PRO A 21 9.98 -8.30 12.45
N ARG A 22 9.62 -7.83 13.65
CA ARG A 22 9.49 -8.65 14.87
C ARG A 22 8.17 -9.42 14.99
N GLY A 23 7.29 -9.35 13.99
CA GLY A 23 5.98 -10.01 13.99
C GLY A 23 4.88 -9.27 14.76
N ALA A 24 5.18 -8.10 15.36
CA ALA A 24 4.18 -7.30 16.05
C ALA A 24 3.28 -6.56 15.04
N PRO A 25 1.95 -6.57 15.20
CA PRO A 25 1.07 -5.78 14.36
C PRO A 25 1.36 -4.30 14.60
N ARG A 26 1.61 -3.54 13.54
CA ARG A 26 1.83 -2.08 13.65
C ARG A 26 0.61 -1.29 13.20
N GLY A 27 -0.32 -1.97 12.53
CA GLY A 27 -1.57 -1.39 12.09
C GLY A 27 -2.27 -2.18 11.00
N THR A 28 -3.27 -1.57 10.39
CA THR A 28 -4.02 -2.09 9.25
C THR A 28 -4.12 -1.01 8.19
N ALA A 29 -3.89 -1.41 6.94
CA ALA A 29 -4.22 -0.62 5.77
C ALA A 29 -5.52 -1.16 5.17
N THR A 30 -6.52 -0.29 5.00
CA THR A 30 -7.78 -0.62 4.33
C THR A 30 -7.88 0.22 3.08
N GLN A 31 -7.87 -0.41 1.91
CA GLN A 31 -8.15 0.24 0.64
C GLN A 31 -9.63 0.11 0.30
N THR A 32 -10.28 1.22 -0.02
CA THR A 32 -11.64 1.31 -0.56
C THR A 32 -11.58 2.14 -1.83
N GLY A 33 -11.69 1.49 -2.99
CA GLY A 33 -11.49 2.15 -4.28
C GLY A 33 -10.09 2.78 -4.39
N LYS A 34 -10.04 4.09 -4.65
CA LYS A 34 -8.79 4.87 -4.73
C LYS A 34 -8.25 5.27 -3.36
N ASP A 35 -9.04 5.23 -2.29
CA ASP A 35 -8.61 5.70 -0.97
C ASP A 35 -8.06 4.56 -0.11
N VAL A 36 -6.99 4.82 0.63
CA VAL A 36 -6.35 3.89 1.56
C VAL A 36 -6.31 4.53 2.94
N LYS A 37 -6.80 3.82 3.95
CA LYS A 37 -6.80 4.25 5.35
C LYS A 37 -5.80 3.41 6.13
N ILE A 38 -4.87 4.06 6.83
CA ILE A 38 -3.88 3.39 7.68
C ILE A 38 -4.23 3.67 9.14
N THR A 39 -4.50 2.62 9.89
CA THR A 39 -4.87 2.70 11.31
C THR A 39 -3.93 1.90 12.20
N ASP A 40 -3.71 2.33 13.44
CA ASP A 40 -2.98 1.55 14.45
C ASP A 40 -3.81 0.35 14.98
N GLU A 41 -3.23 -0.42 15.89
CA GLU A 41 -3.90 -1.58 16.53
C GLU A 41 -5.17 -1.21 17.33
N LYS A 42 -5.28 0.06 17.77
CA LYS A 42 -6.44 0.61 18.48
C LYS A 42 -7.46 1.23 17.52
N GLY A 43 -7.24 1.14 16.20
CA GLY A 43 -8.10 1.69 15.16
C GLY A 43 -7.94 3.19 14.92
N ARG A 44 -6.95 3.84 15.52
CA ARG A 44 -6.72 5.28 15.33
C ARG A 44 -6.09 5.53 13.96
N LEU A 45 -6.57 6.54 13.24
CA LEU A 45 -6.00 6.94 11.95
C LEU A 45 -4.58 7.45 12.14
N THR A 46 -3.60 6.76 11.56
CA THR A 46 -2.19 7.14 11.57
C THR A 46 -1.71 7.62 10.21
N GLY A 47 -2.48 7.37 9.15
CA GLY A 47 -2.17 7.86 7.82
C GLY A 47 -3.27 7.59 6.81
N ARG A 48 -3.17 8.25 5.66
CA ARG A 48 -4.04 8.10 4.51
C ARG A 48 -3.18 7.85 3.28
N GLY A 49 -3.75 7.15 2.30
CA GLY A 49 -3.20 6.96 0.98
C GLY A 49 -4.27 7.28 -0.06
N ARG A 50 -3.88 7.82 -1.21
CA ARG A 50 -4.78 7.99 -2.35
C ARG A 50 -4.10 7.54 -3.62
N ALA A 51 -4.66 6.51 -4.24
CA ALA A 51 -4.27 5.99 -5.53
C ALA A 51 -4.72 6.94 -6.64
N ASP A 52 -3.85 7.19 -7.61
CA ASP A 52 -4.19 7.83 -8.86
C ASP A 52 -4.51 6.78 -9.95
N GLU A 53 -4.65 7.26 -11.19
CA GLU A 53 -4.99 6.41 -12.34
C GLU A 53 -3.82 5.57 -12.85
N THR A 54 -2.58 5.92 -12.48
CA THR A 54 -1.38 5.13 -12.78
C THR A 54 -1.09 4.06 -11.73
N GLY A 55 -1.89 4.03 -10.65
CA GLY A 55 -1.73 3.09 -9.54
C GLY A 55 -0.75 3.57 -8.47
N ASP A 56 -0.30 4.81 -8.56
CA ASP A 56 0.55 5.43 -7.57
C ASP A 56 -0.27 5.94 -6.39
N ILE A 57 0.19 5.61 -5.18
CA ILE A 57 -0.50 5.94 -3.94
C ILE A 57 0.26 7.04 -3.22
N ARG A 58 -0.33 8.24 -3.16
CA ARG A 58 0.20 9.34 -2.35
C ARG A 58 -0.14 9.09 -0.88
N LEU A 59 0.86 9.01 -0.01
CA LEU A 59 0.69 8.86 1.44
C LEU A 59 0.71 10.22 2.14
N SER A 60 -0.18 10.39 3.10
CA SER A 60 -0.27 11.57 3.95
C SER A 60 -0.59 11.22 5.40
N ASP A 61 -0.26 12.11 6.32
CA ASP A 61 -0.63 11.98 7.72
C ASP A 61 -2.12 12.34 7.95
N PRO A 62 -2.66 12.14 9.17
CA PRO A 62 -4.04 12.52 9.50
C PRO A 62 -4.34 14.02 9.35
N SER A 63 -3.32 14.86 9.44
CA SER A 63 -3.41 16.32 9.23
C SER A 63 -3.40 16.71 7.75
N GLY A 64 -3.00 15.80 6.85
CA GLY A 64 -2.96 15.99 5.40
C GLY A 64 -1.57 16.26 4.83
N ASN A 65 -0.53 16.26 5.67
CA ASN A 65 0.83 16.49 5.20
C ASN A 65 1.35 15.28 4.43
N PHE A 66 2.05 15.53 3.33
CA PHE A 66 2.66 14.46 2.53
C PHE A 66 3.76 13.75 3.31
N THR A 67 3.66 12.44 3.42
CA THR A 67 4.63 11.61 4.16
C THR A 67 5.41 10.66 3.25
N GLY A 68 4.95 10.46 2.01
CA GLY A 68 5.61 9.60 1.05
C GLY A 68 4.69 9.11 -0.06
N ARG A 69 5.16 8.15 -0.84
CA ARG A 69 4.39 7.56 -1.95
C ARG A 69 4.69 6.07 -2.09
N VAL A 70 3.73 5.33 -2.61
CA VAL A 70 3.93 3.96 -3.11
C VAL A 70 3.72 3.97 -4.62
N SER A 71 4.62 3.34 -5.36
CA SER A 71 4.55 3.24 -6.82
C SER A 71 4.61 1.79 -7.26
N PRO A 72 3.84 1.38 -8.28
CA PRO A 72 4.00 0.06 -8.88
C PRO A 72 5.39 -0.06 -9.53
N ASP A 73 6.03 -1.22 -9.41
CA ASP A 73 7.37 -1.47 -9.98
C ASP A 73 7.33 -2.00 -11.43
N GLY A 74 6.13 -2.14 -12.00
CA GLY A 74 5.90 -2.68 -13.34
C GLY A 74 6.03 -4.21 -13.45
N ARG A 75 6.37 -4.92 -12.37
CA ARG A 75 6.55 -6.39 -12.32
C ARG A 75 5.56 -7.06 -11.36
N GLY A 76 4.49 -6.34 -11.00
CA GLY A 76 3.48 -6.79 -10.03
C GLY A 76 3.86 -6.53 -8.57
N GLY A 77 4.97 -5.84 -8.32
CA GLY A 77 5.39 -5.36 -7.01
C GLY A 77 5.19 -3.84 -6.84
N PHE A 78 5.73 -3.31 -5.75
CA PHE A 78 5.64 -1.91 -5.38
C PHE A 78 6.95 -1.39 -4.78
N ARG A 79 7.19 -0.09 -4.89
CA ARG A 79 8.27 0.63 -4.20
C ARG A 79 7.67 1.74 -3.35
N THR A 80 8.21 1.92 -2.15
CA THR A 80 7.81 3.01 -1.26
C THR A 80 8.90 4.07 -1.18
N PHE A 81 8.48 5.31 -1.10
CA PHE A 81 9.34 6.49 -1.02
C PHE A 81 8.91 7.35 0.16
N ASP A 82 9.87 7.97 0.84
CA ASP A 82 9.58 8.94 1.90
C ASP A 82 9.16 10.32 1.33
N ALA A 83 8.84 11.26 2.22
CA ALA A 83 8.45 12.62 1.84
C ALA A 83 9.52 13.38 1.04
N MET A 84 10.78 12.98 1.15
CA MET A 84 11.91 13.55 0.40
C MET A 84 12.16 12.81 -0.92
N GLY A 85 11.34 11.82 -1.27
CA GLY A 85 11.48 11.02 -2.48
C GLY A 85 12.56 9.94 -2.40
N ARG A 86 13.10 9.65 -1.21
CA ARG A 86 14.09 8.58 -1.03
C ARG A 86 13.38 7.23 -0.99
N HIS A 87 13.90 6.26 -1.72
CA HIS A 87 13.42 4.89 -1.68
C HIS A 87 13.60 4.31 -0.26
N THR A 88 12.55 3.70 0.27
CA THR A 88 12.53 3.16 1.64
C THR A 88 12.32 1.66 1.67
N LYS A 89 11.44 1.11 0.82
CA LYS A 89 11.14 -0.33 0.76
C LYS A 89 10.73 -0.77 -0.64
N THR A 90 10.99 -2.03 -0.93
CA THR A 90 10.47 -2.72 -2.11
C THR A 90 9.58 -3.88 -1.68
N LEU A 91 8.41 -4.02 -2.29
CA LEU A 91 7.49 -5.13 -2.10
C LEU A 91 7.44 -5.94 -3.39
N THR A 92 7.80 -7.22 -3.35
CA THR A 92 7.72 -8.10 -4.53
C THR A 92 6.67 -9.17 -4.33
N PRO A 93 5.92 -9.56 -5.37
CA PRO A 93 4.93 -10.63 -5.25
C PRO A 93 5.61 -11.94 -4.86
N ASP A 94 5.02 -12.68 -3.93
CA ASP A 94 5.57 -13.93 -3.40
C ASP A 94 5.09 -15.19 -4.14
N GLY A 95 4.20 -15.03 -5.12
CA GLY A 95 3.57 -16.11 -5.88
C GLY A 95 2.48 -16.89 -5.13
N GLN A 96 2.15 -16.50 -3.90
CA GLN A 96 1.20 -17.17 -2.99
C GLN A 96 0.11 -16.20 -2.48
N GLY A 97 -0.20 -15.15 -3.25
CA GLY A 97 -1.20 -14.15 -2.85
C GLY A 97 -0.72 -13.17 -1.78
N GLY A 98 0.59 -12.93 -1.67
CA GLY A 98 1.17 -11.91 -0.80
C GLY A 98 2.38 -11.22 -1.42
N TYR A 99 3.11 -10.49 -0.57
CA TYR A 99 4.30 -9.74 -0.93
C TYR A 99 5.45 -10.00 0.04
N ARG A 100 6.66 -10.14 -0.48
CA ARG A 100 7.90 -10.06 0.30
C ARG A 100 8.31 -8.60 0.40
N VAL A 101 8.71 -8.16 1.58
CA VAL A 101 9.12 -6.79 1.87
C VAL A 101 10.63 -6.76 2.04
N TYR A 102 11.28 -5.84 1.35
CA TYR A 102 12.71 -5.56 1.44
C TYR A 102 12.93 -4.11 1.85
N ASP A 103 14.00 -3.82 2.57
CA ASP A 103 14.42 -2.44 2.83
C ASP A 103 15.08 -1.81 1.60
N ALA A 104 15.45 -0.53 1.72
CA ALA A 104 16.08 0.23 0.65
C ALA A 104 17.43 -0.37 0.20
N SER A 105 18.11 -1.13 1.05
CA SER A 105 19.37 -1.82 0.78
C SER A 105 19.16 -3.22 0.18
N GLY A 106 17.91 -3.69 0.10
CA GLY A 106 17.55 -5.00 -0.44
C GLY A 106 17.55 -6.13 0.59
N HIS A 107 17.67 -5.86 1.90
CA HIS A 107 17.53 -6.92 2.89
C HIS A 107 16.07 -7.25 3.14
N TYR A 108 15.78 -8.54 3.28
CA TYR A 108 14.43 -9.02 3.55
C TYR A 108 13.98 -8.62 4.96
N GLN A 109 12.81 -7.99 5.03
CA GLN A 109 12.20 -7.47 6.26
C GLN A 109 10.96 -8.27 6.68
N GLY A 110 10.38 -9.07 5.79
CA GLY A 110 9.22 -9.90 6.12
C GLY A 110 8.27 -10.13 4.96
N ARG A 111 7.09 -10.67 5.27
CA ARG A 111 6.06 -11.01 4.28
C ARG A 111 4.72 -10.43 4.69
N VAL A 112 4.06 -9.75 3.76
CA VAL A 112 2.68 -9.28 3.87
C VAL A 112 1.78 -10.27 3.15
N LYS A 113 0.74 -10.76 3.81
CA LYS A 113 -0.26 -11.63 3.19
C LYS A 113 -1.51 -10.81 2.91
N ASN A 114 -2.10 -10.96 1.71
CA ASN A 114 -3.46 -10.52 1.49
C ASN A 114 -4.37 -11.54 2.20
N LYS A 115 -5.33 -11.06 2.99
CA LYS A 115 -6.28 -11.88 3.73
C LYS A 115 -7.67 -11.72 3.13
#